data_AF-A0A194WZ90-F1
#
_entry.id   AF-A0A194WZ90-F1
#
_cell.length_a   1.000
_cell.length_b   1.000
_cell.length_c   1.000
_cell.angle_alpha   90.00
_cell.angle_beta   90.00
_cell.angle_gamma   90.00
#
_symmetry.space_group_name_H-M   'P 1'
#
loop_
_entity.id
_entity.type
_entity.pdbx_description
1 polymer ?
#
loop_
_entity_poly.entity_id
_entity_poly.type
_entity_poly.pdbx_seq_one_letter_code
_entity_poly.pdbx_strand_id
1 'polypeptide(L)'
;MRTNVGGSPRQFKVSLGLHVRHKHRRTRTTAEENKALDVRLLRNPPGRAVVPYSPKTELEDSNLRFLIYHFVTVVSASSVTNVGPRFEWFPLAVRDEAFFHAVISSTSSHAAYLQQVELPANFYFHRGTAIRLLNRRIERGAHDEGTINTVAVFSQQESFEGRAETALTHVHGLLSIVSAAGGPHSEKLSPHTRRHIYLTDLAACIALKSKPLLTPALDVSNPEKYFRKPSVLTASHARTFGARLYNYTNSTLSDHAVNVLWGLRNVSKILEAIRNGTEQLDTPSATDIQFTDRVEVLERLVHPLWYIENPASPQHPIFQTFGWTCCIYIYTILRELPKELGMNIMLANRIKTTLEACQDLNVLLATFQDLLLWQMFICGRVADFRDRPFFVQQATKILMIRKIENPEEIMAVTTAFLWPERYEGFRSEVNDEFGAEAGNSDFSEGVEEYN
;
A
#
# COMPACT_ATOMS: atom_id res chain seq x y z
N MET A 1 -26.14 -55.84 18.00
CA MET A 1 -26.69 -55.74 16.63
C MET A 1 -25.81 -54.73 15.88
N ARG A 2 -24.79 -55.14 15.11
CA ARG A 2 -24.80 -55.35 13.64
C ARG A 2 -25.76 -54.36 12.95
N THR A 3 -25.32 -53.43 12.09
CA THR A 3 -24.64 -53.68 10.81
C THR A 3 -23.80 -52.50 10.28
N ASN A 4 -22.66 -52.86 9.67
CA ASN A 4 -21.86 -52.07 8.70
C ASN A 4 -22.55 -51.99 7.33
N VAL A 5 -22.41 -50.86 6.62
CA VAL A 5 -22.20 -50.70 5.15
C VAL A 5 -21.62 -49.28 4.97
N GLY A 6 -20.51 -48.93 4.32
CA GLY A 6 -19.76 -49.56 3.23
C GLY A 6 -19.94 -48.77 1.93
N GLY A 7 -19.17 -47.70 1.68
CA GLY A 7 -19.28 -46.89 0.45
C GLY A 7 -17.97 -46.21 0.07
N SER A 8 -17.29 -46.78 -0.94
CA SER A 8 -16.03 -46.34 -1.57
C SER A 8 -16.31 -45.38 -2.76
N PRO A 9 -15.34 -44.56 -3.23
CA PRO A 9 -15.61 -43.30 -3.94
C PRO A 9 -15.73 -43.43 -5.46
N ARG A 10 -16.53 -42.53 -6.06
CA ARG A 10 -16.72 -42.39 -7.51
C ARG A 10 -15.49 -41.73 -8.16
N GLN A 11 -14.81 -42.48 -9.03
CA GLN A 11 -13.88 -41.96 -10.02
C GLN A 11 -14.65 -41.36 -11.21
N PHE A 12 -14.40 -40.09 -11.53
CA PHE A 12 -14.82 -39.49 -12.81
C PHE A 12 -13.69 -39.64 -13.83
N LYS A 13 -13.95 -40.42 -14.89
CA LYS A 13 -13.16 -40.44 -16.13
C LYS A 13 -13.72 -39.38 -17.07
N VAL A 14 -12.86 -38.51 -17.61
CA VAL A 14 -13.18 -37.65 -18.75
C VAL A 14 -12.39 -38.13 -19.96
N SER A 15 -13.13 -38.35 -21.05
CA SER A 15 -12.74 -38.89 -22.35
C SER A 15 -11.89 -37.91 -23.18
N LEU A 16 -10.80 -38.42 -23.75
CA LEU A 16 -9.98 -37.78 -24.79
C LEU A 16 -10.64 -37.97 -26.16
N GLY A 17 -10.96 -36.86 -26.83
CA GLY A 17 -11.45 -36.80 -28.20
C GLY A 17 -10.38 -36.34 -29.20
N LEU A 18 -10.03 -37.28 -30.08
CA LEU A 18 -9.40 -37.24 -31.41
C LEU A 18 -9.35 -35.87 -32.15
N HIS A 19 -8.15 -35.45 -32.59
CA HIS A 19 -7.61 -35.55 -33.96
C HIS A 19 -8.35 -34.78 -35.06
N VAL A 20 -7.79 -33.63 -35.47
CA VAL A 20 -7.94 -33.11 -36.84
C VAL A 20 -6.55 -32.77 -37.39
N ARG A 21 -6.28 -33.31 -38.57
CA ARG A 21 -4.99 -33.37 -39.27
C ARG A 21 -5.09 -32.45 -40.48
N HIS A 22 -4.36 -31.34 -40.51
CA HIS A 22 -4.18 -30.54 -41.74
C HIS A 22 -2.73 -30.58 -42.20
N LYS A 23 -2.53 -31.21 -43.36
CA LYS A 23 -1.30 -31.16 -44.17
C LYS A 23 -1.27 -29.82 -44.91
N HIS A 24 -0.20 -29.04 -44.77
CA HIS A 24 0.19 -28.09 -45.81
C HIS A 24 1.69 -28.15 -46.14
N ARG A 25 1.91 -28.74 -47.32
CA ARG A 25 2.92 -28.56 -48.36
C ARG A 25 4.03 -27.51 -48.11
N ARG A 26 5.27 -28.02 -48.14
CA ARG A 26 6.55 -27.28 -48.30
C ARG A 26 6.59 -26.49 -49.62
N THR A 27 7.10 -25.28 -49.55
CA THR A 27 7.85 -24.61 -50.63
C THR A 27 9.21 -24.19 -50.08
N ARG A 28 10.23 -24.38 -50.91
CA ARG A 28 11.66 -24.26 -50.61
C ARG A 28 12.16 -23.06 -51.42
N THR A 29 12.70 -22.05 -50.75
CA THR A 29 13.48 -20.97 -51.38
C THR A 29 14.68 -20.67 -50.49
N THR A 30 15.80 -20.44 -51.16
CA THR A 30 17.16 -20.36 -50.66
C THR A 30 17.57 -18.94 -50.30
N ALA A 31 18.35 -18.85 -49.21
CA ALA A 31 19.45 -17.92 -48.90
C ALA A 31 19.22 -16.39 -49.02
N GLU A 32 19.28 -15.71 -47.86
CA GLU A 32 20.29 -14.66 -47.63
C GLU A 32 20.38 -14.30 -46.13
N GLU A 33 21.56 -13.84 -45.74
CA GLU A 33 22.08 -13.71 -44.39
C GLU A 33 21.26 -12.76 -43.50
N ASN A 34 20.65 -13.31 -42.46
CA ASN A 34 20.29 -12.57 -41.26
C ASN A 34 20.82 -13.38 -40.08
N LYS A 35 21.76 -12.81 -39.31
CA LYS A 35 22.11 -13.34 -37.99
C LYS A 35 20.84 -13.27 -37.14
N ALA A 36 20.07 -14.36 -37.17
CA ALA A 36 18.89 -14.53 -36.35
C ALA A 36 19.31 -14.34 -34.89
N LEU A 37 18.76 -13.30 -34.26
CA LEU A 37 18.69 -13.20 -32.81
C LEU A 37 18.32 -14.59 -32.27
N ASP A 38 19.14 -15.12 -31.36
CA ASP A 38 18.92 -16.44 -30.79
C ASP A 38 17.59 -16.43 -30.01
N VAL A 39 16.53 -16.89 -30.68
CA VAL A 39 15.16 -16.98 -30.16
C VAL A 39 15.11 -17.88 -28.91
N ARG A 40 16.18 -18.64 -28.61
CA ARG A 40 16.30 -19.41 -27.36
C ARG A 40 16.50 -18.54 -26.13
N LEU A 41 16.99 -17.30 -26.27
CA LEU A 41 17.08 -16.33 -25.16
C LEU A 41 15.72 -15.68 -24.83
N LEU A 42 14.69 -15.90 -25.66
CA LEU A 42 13.34 -15.34 -25.50
C LEU A 42 12.30 -16.35 -24.98
N ARG A 43 12.67 -17.62 -24.78
CA ARG A 43 11.73 -18.60 -24.25
C ARG A 43 11.76 -18.56 -22.72
N ASN A 44 10.66 -18.08 -22.14
CA ASN A 44 10.28 -18.44 -20.78
C ASN A 44 10.47 -19.96 -20.64
N PRO A 45 11.24 -20.44 -19.65
CA PRO A 45 11.40 -21.87 -19.43
C PRO A 45 10.00 -22.49 -19.29
N PRO A 46 9.72 -23.64 -19.94
CA PRO A 46 8.43 -24.29 -19.81
C PRO A 46 8.17 -24.56 -18.33
N GLY A 47 7.03 -24.06 -17.84
CA GLY A 47 6.66 -24.09 -16.43
C GLY A 47 6.44 -25.50 -15.92
N ARG A 48 7.52 -26.21 -15.58
CA ARG A 48 7.46 -27.24 -14.55
C ARG A 48 7.54 -26.51 -13.22
N ALA A 49 6.40 -26.40 -12.54
CA ALA A 49 6.35 -25.99 -11.14
C ALA A 49 6.99 -27.10 -10.28
N VAL A 50 8.31 -27.19 -10.33
CA VAL A 50 9.12 -27.85 -9.32
C VAL A 50 9.54 -26.73 -8.40
N VAL A 51 9.30 -26.86 -7.09
CA VAL A 51 9.79 -25.87 -6.12
C VAL A 51 11.28 -25.67 -6.41
N PRO A 52 11.73 -24.45 -6.78
CA PRO A 52 13.06 -24.25 -7.34
C PRO A 52 14.17 -24.43 -6.30
N TYR A 53 13.79 -24.77 -5.07
CA TYR A 53 14.65 -25.05 -3.94
C TYR A 53 14.27 -26.38 -3.30
N SER A 54 15.27 -27.22 -3.03
CA SER A 54 15.16 -28.44 -2.24
C SER A 54 15.95 -28.27 -0.94
N PRO A 55 15.31 -28.34 0.24
CA PRO A 55 16.00 -28.20 1.52
C PRO A 55 17.01 -29.34 1.73
N LYS A 56 18.14 -29.04 2.37
CA LYS A 56 19.22 -30.02 2.62
C LYS A 56 19.10 -30.69 3.98
N THR A 57 18.39 -30.05 4.91
CA THR A 57 18.16 -30.56 6.27
C THR A 57 16.68 -30.46 6.63
N GLU A 58 16.23 -31.25 7.60
CA GLU A 58 14.85 -31.18 8.11
C GLU A 58 14.53 -29.80 8.71
N LEU A 59 15.51 -29.17 9.35
CA LEU A 59 15.36 -27.81 9.89
C LEU A 59 15.17 -26.77 8.78
N GLU A 60 15.93 -26.86 7.69
CA GLU A 60 15.74 -26.03 6.50
C GLU A 60 14.36 -26.24 5.87
N ASP A 61 13.90 -27.50 5.78
CA ASP A 61 12.58 -27.85 5.25
C ASP A 61 11.46 -27.25 6.12
N SER A 62 11.54 -27.42 7.44
CA SER A 62 10.57 -26.85 8.39
C SER A 62 10.50 -25.33 8.29
N ASN A 63 11.65 -24.65 8.26
CA ASN A 63 11.72 -23.20 8.13
C ASN A 63 11.13 -22.70 6.81
N LEU A 64 11.44 -23.39 5.69
CA LEU A 64 10.88 -23.02 4.40
C LEU A 64 9.37 -23.22 4.36
N ARG A 65 8.86 -24.34 4.90
CA ARG A 65 7.42 -24.60 5.01
C ARG A 65 6.73 -23.51 5.81
N PHE A 66 7.32 -23.07 6.92
CA PHE A 66 6.83 -21.94 7.69
C PHE A 66 6.76 -20.66 6.84
N LEU A 67 7.83 -20.31 6.12
CA LEU A 67 7.85 -19.10 5.29
C LEU A 67 6.84 -19.18 4.13
N ILE A 68 6.72 -20.32 3.46
CA ILE A 68 5.70 -20.53 2.42
C ILE A 68 4.29 -20.37 3.01
N TYR A 69 4.04 -21.01 4.15
CA TYR A 69 2.76 -20.87 4.85
C TYR A 69 2.48 -19.41 5.22
N HIS A 70 3.47 -18.70 5.77
CA HIS A 70 3.36 -17.28 6.11
C HIS A 70 3.05 -16.41 4.88
N PHE A 71 3.74 -16.63 3.76
CA PHE A 71 3.49 -15.89 2.53
C PHE A 71 2.05 -16.10 2.03
N VAL A 72 1.60 -17.36 1.97
CA VAL A 72 0.29 -17.69 1.41
C VAL A 72 -0.84 -17.22 2.33
N THR A 73 -0.73 -17.49 3.63
CA THR A 73 -1.84 -17.25 4.58
C THR A 73 -1.83 -15.85 5.16
N VAL A 74 -0.67 -15.31 5.52
CA VAL A 74 -0.59 -14.00 6.19
C VAL A 74 -0.43 -12.90 5.15
N VAL A 75 0.61 -12.98 4.30
CA VAL A 75 0.94 -11.90 3.35
C VAL A 75 -0.06 -11.83 2.18
N SER A 76 -0.46 -12.97 1.62
CA SER A 76 -1.28 -13.00 0.41
C SER A 76 -2.78 -13.11 0.68
N ALA A 77 -3.19 -13.90 1.68
CA ALA A 77 -4.62 -14.06 1.97
C ALA A 77 -5.13 -12.98 2.93
N SER A 78 -4.43 -12.78 4.04
CA SER A 78 -4.93 -12.00 5.17
C SER A 78 -4.52 -10.52 5.16
N SER A 79 -3.56 -10.11 4.32
CA SER A 79 -3.12 -8.71 4.25
C SER A 79 -3.24 -8.07 2.87
N VAL A 80 -3.32 -6.75 2.82
CA VAL A 80 -3.36 -5.96 1.57
C VAL A 80 -1.99 -5.50 1.09
N THR A 81 -0.92 -6.13 1.59
CA THR A 81 0.47 -5.77 1.32
C THR A 81 0.89 -6.08 -0.12
N ASN A 82 0.47 -7.23 -0.65
CA ASN A 82 0.80 -7.64 -2.02
C ASN A 82 -0.08 -6.89 -3.02
N VAL A 83 0.49 -6.58 -4.20
CA VAL A 83 -0.29 -6.02 -5.30
C VAL A 83 -1.27 -7.07 -5.84
N GLY A 84 -2.50 -6.68 -6.19
CA GLY A 84 -3.52 -7.60 -6.69
C GLY A 84 -3.28 -8.06 -8.14
N PRO A 85 -3.84 -9.23 -8.55
CA PRO A 85 -4.37 -10.31 -7.73
C PRO A 85 -3.30 -11.00 -6.86
N ARG A 86 -3.52 -11.02 -5.55
CA ARG A 86 -2.48 -11.38 -4.56
C ARG A 86 -2.04 -12.84 -4.60
N PHE A 87 -2.94 -13.75 -4.95
CA PHE A 87 -2.69 -15.19 -4.93
C PHE A 87 -1.83 -15.70 -6.11
N GLU A 88 -1.68 -14.90 -7.17
CA GLU A 88 -0.88 -15.27 -8.35
C GLU A 88 0.63 -15.10 -8.12
N TRP A 89 1.03 -14.33 -7.09
CA TRP A 89 2.45 -14.06 -6.82
C TRP A 89 3.25 -15.30 -6.42
N PHE A 90 2.68 -16.19 -5.60
CA PHE A 90 3.40 -17.40 -5.21
C PHE A 90 3.59 -18.37 -6.40
N PRO A 91 2.54 -18.68 -7.20
CA PRO A 91 2.70 -19.43 -8.45
C PRO A 91 3.71 -18.82 -9.42
N LEU A 92 3.77 -17.49 -9.54
CA LEU A 92 4.77 -16.81 -10.37
C LEU A 92 6.17 -16.98 -9.79
N ALA A 93 6.33 -16.81 -8.47
CA ALA A 93 7.59 -16.97 -7.78
C ALA A 93 8.16 -18.40 -7.93
N VAL A 94 7.36 -19.45 -7.74
CA VAL A 94 7.86 -20.83 -7.84
C VAL A 94 8.29 -21.24 -9.26
N ARG A 95 7.93 -20.47 -10.30
CA ARG A 95 8.39 -20.70 -11.68
C ARG A 95 9.78 -20.14 -11.93
N ASP A 96 10.30 -19.31 -11.04
CA ASP A 96 11.58 -18.63 -11.19
C ASP A 96 12.41 -18.66 -9.90
N GLU A 97 13.58 -19.30 -9.94
CA GLU A 97 14.41 -19.49 -8.76
C GLU A 97 14.86 -18.17 -8.09
N ALA A 98 15.30 -17.18 -8.88
CA ALA A 98 15.74 -15.90 -8.33
C ALA A 98 14.58 -15.16 -7.66
N PHE A 99 13.42 -15.14 -8.32
CA PHE A 99 12.24 -14.47 -7.81
C PHE A 99 11.69 -15.18 -6.56
N PHE A 100 11.66 -16.51 -6.54
CA PHE A 100 11.32 -17.31 -5.36
C PHE A 100 12.17 -16.93 -4.15
N HIS A 101 13.51 -16.93 -4.31
CA HIS A 101 14.40 -16.55 -3.23
C HIS A 101 14.20 -15.10 -2.78
N ALA A 102 13.91 -14.16 -3.70
CA ALA A 102 13.60 -12.79 -3.32
C ALA A 102 12.30 -12.68 -2.51
N VAL A 103 11.23 -13.36 -2.94
CA VAL A 103 9.94 -13.41 -2.22
C VAL A 103 10.09 -14.04 -0.84
N ILE A 104 10.79 -15.17 -0.71
CA ILE A 104 11.01 -15.82 0.59
C ILE A 104 11.85 -14.95 1.51
N SER A 105 12.85 -14.22 0.98
CA SER A 105 13.60 -13.25 1.79
C SER A 105 12.70 -12.12 2.29
N SER A 106 11.84 -11.56 1.44
CA SER A 106 10.88 -10.52 1.84
C SER A 106 9.89 -11.05 2.89
N THR A 107 9.40 -12.28 2.69
CA THR A 107 8.50 -12.96 3.63
C THR A 107 9.16 -13.19 4.98
N SER A 108 10.43 -13.57 5.00
CA SER A 108 11.21 -13.75 6.23
C SER A 108 11.37 -12.43 6.99
N SER A 109 11.57 -11.32 6.29
CA SER A 109 11.61 -9.99 6.91
C SER A 109 10.25 -9.62 7.51
N HIS A 110 9.17 -9.84 6.77
CA HIS A 110 7.81 -9.60 7.25
C HIS A 110 7.44 -10.45 8.48
N ALA A 111 7.83 -11.73 8.50
CA ALA A 111 7.63 -12.61 9.65
C ALA A 111 8.41 -12.13 10.88
N ALA A 112 9.69 -11.78 10.71
CA ALA A 112 10.53 -11.25 11.79
C ALA A 112 9.95 -9.96 12.37
N TYR A 113 9.45 -9.08 11.50
CA TYR A 113 8.74 -7.88 11.92
C TYR A 113 7.52 -8.18 12.79
N LEU A 114 6.59 -9.03 12.33
CA LEU A 114 5.39 -9.36 13.10
C LEU A 114 5.71 -10.02 14.44
N GLN A 115 6.80 -10.79 14.50
CA GLN A 115 7.29 -11.44 15.70
C GLN A 115 8.14 -10.51 16.59
N GLN A 116 8.48 -9.31 16.13
CA GLN A 116 9.35 -8.35 16.82
C GLN A 116 10.72 -8.96 17.18
N VAL A 117 11.31 -9.70 16.25
CA VAL A 117 12.63 -10.33 16.38
C VAL A 117 13.60 -9.81 15.33
N GLU A 118 14.90 -10.01 15.57
CA GLU A 118 15.94 -9.71 14.58
C GLU A 118 15.78 -10.56 13.31
N LEU A 119 16.34 -10.07 12.21
CA LEU A 119 16.30 -10.77 10.93
C LEU A 119 17.02 -12.12 11.04
N PRO A 120 16.32 -13.25 10.76
CA PRO A 120 16.91 -14.57 10.92
C PRO A 120 17.91 -14.88 9.80
N ALA A 121 18.80 -15.85 10.01
CA ALA A 121 19.79 -16.28 9.02
C ALA A 121 19.19 -16.62 7.64
N ASN A 122 17.96 -17.16 7.61
CA ASN A 122 17.25 -17.49 6.38
C ASN A 122 16.98 -16.26 5.50
N PHE A 123 16.73 -15.09 6.10
CA PHE A 123 16.59 -13.84 5.35
C PHE A 123 17.82 -13.59 4.48
N TYR A 124 19.01 -13.61 5.11
CA TYR A 124 20.28 -13.36 4.44
C TYR A 124 20.62 -14.46 3.42
N PHE A 125 20.33 -15.72 3.74
CA PHE A 125 20.54 -16.84 2.82
C PHE A 125 19.73 -16.70 1.53
N HIS A 126 18.42 -16.49 1.65
CA HIS A 126 17.54 -16.35 0.49
C HIS A 126 17.86 -15.08 -0.29
N ARG A 127 18.09 -13.94 0.39
CA ARG A 127 18.49 -12.69 -0.25
C ARG A 127 19.80 -12.83 -1.04
N GLY A 128 20.84 -13.39 -0.42
CA GLY A 128 22.15 -13.59 -1.07
C GLY A 128 22.09 -14.54 -2.25
N THR A 129 21.25 -15.58 -2.18
CA THR A 129 21.03 -16.50 -3.31
C THR A 129 20.33 -15.82 -4.47
N ALA A 130 19.27 -15.05 -4.21
CA ALA A 130 18.58 -14.28 -5.25
C ALA A 130 19.52 -13.27 -5.93
N ILE A 131 20.33 -12.53 -5.17
CA ILE A 131 21.33 -11.59 -5.73
C ILE A 131 22.33 -12.32 -6.63
N ARG A 132 22.87 -13.46 -6.19
CA ARG A 132 23.82 -14.26 -6.99
C ARG A 132 23.21 -14.74 -8.31
N LEU A 133 21.97 -15.22 -8.28
CA LEU A 133 21.26 -15.67 -9.47
C LEU A 133 20.96 -14.49 -10.41
N LEU A 134 20.50 -13.38 -9.85
CA LEU A 134 20.21 -12.16 -10.58
C LEU A 134 21.45 -11.62 -11.30
N ASN A 135 22.60 -11.52 -10.63
CA ASN A 135 23.83 -11.03 -11.23
C ASN A 135 24.25 -11.89 -12.44
N ARG A 136 24.21 -13.23 -12.31
CA ARG A 136 24.50 -14.15 -13.42
C ARG A 136 23.56 -13.97 -14.62
N ARG A 137 22.30 -13.59 -14.36
CA ARG A 137 21.30 -13.35 -15.40
C ARG A 137 21.55 -12.02 -16.10
N ILE A 138 21.81 -10.96 -15.34
CA ILE A 138 22.13 -9.63 -15.86
C ILE A 138 23.41 -9.67 -16.71
N GLU A 139 24.46 -10.38 -16.26
CA GLU A 139 25.70 -10.59 -17.04
C GLU A 139 25.45 -11.21 -18.41
N ARG A 140 24.38 -12.00 -18.56
CA ARG A 140 23.96 -12.64 -19.81
C ARG A 140 22.93 -11.84 -20.59
N GLY A 141 22.59 -10.63 -20.14
CA GLY A 141 21.59 -9.76 -20.77
C GLY A 141 20.14 -10.23 -20.59
N ALA A 142 19.86 -11.05 -19.58
CA ALA A 142 18.50 -11.53 -19.33
C ALA A 142 17.59 -10.40 -18.83
N HIS A 143 16.38 -10.36 -19.39
CA HIS A 143 15.35 -9.36 -19.12
C HIS A 143 13.96 -10.02 -19.12
N ASP A 144 13.91 -11.29 -18.72
CA ASP A 144 12.67 -12.04 -18.54
C ASP A 144 11.90 -11.56 -17.30
N GLU A 145 10.63 -11.98 -17.20
CA GLU A 145 9.72 -11.56 -16.13
C GLU A 145 10.21 -11.93 -14.73
N GLY A 146 10.87 -13.09 -14.56
CA GLY A 146 11.44 -13.51 -13.29
C GLY A 146 12.58 -12.59 -12.85
N THR A 147 13.45 -12.22 -13.78
CA THR A 147 14.52 -11.24 -13.55
C THR A 147 13.94 -9.87 -13.16
N ILE A 148 12.94 -9.36 -13.88
CA ILE A 148 12.30 -8.07 -13.60
C ILE A 148 11.63 -8.07 -12.22
N ASN A 149 10.84 -9.10 -11.89
CA ASN A 149 10.17 -9.20 -10.60
C ASN A 149 11.18 -9.31 -9.44
N THR A 150 12.29 -10.02 -9.63
CA THR A 150 13.37 -10.11 -8.63
C THR A 150 13.94 -8.72 -8.33
N VAL A 151 14.26 -7.94 -9.37
CA VAL A 151 14.76 -6.57 -9.22
C VAL A 151 13.70 -5.68 -8.57
N ALA A 152 12.44 -5.79 -8.98
CA ALA A 152 11.34 -5.03 -8.41
C ALA A 152 11.18 -5.26 -6.90
N VAL A 153 11.28 -6.50 -6.41
CA VAL A 153 11.27 -6.80 -4.96
C VAL A 153 12.39 -6.06 -4.23
N PHE A 154 13.61 -6.11 -4.76
CA PHE A 154 14.75 -5.44 -4.11
C PHE A 154 14.64 -3.92 -4.16
N SER A 155 14.29 -3.35 -5.32
CA SER A 155 14.07 -1.91 -5.46
C SER A 155 12.99 -1.40 -4.51
N GLN A 156 11.89 -2.16 -4.36
CA GLN A 156 10.82 -1.84 -3.42
C GLN A 156 11.32 -1.87 -1.97
N GLN A 157 12.08 -2.89 -1.58
CA GLN A 157 12.64 -3.00 -0.23
C GLN A 157 13.55 -1.83 0.11
N GLU A 158 14.49 -1.46 -0.77
CA GLU A 158 15.37 -0.30 -0.53
C GLU A 158 14.58 1.01 -0.43
N SER A 159 13.50 1.16 -1.20
CA SER A 159 12.60 2.32 -1.09
C SER A 159 11.90 2.35 0.27
N PHE A 160 11.40 1.21 0.75
CA PHE A 160 10.71 1.09 2.04
C PHE A 160 11.64 1.29 3.24
N GLU A 161 12.90 0.94 3.11
CA GLU A 161 13.94 1.25 4.11
C GLU A 161 14.34 2.73 4.11
N GLY A 162 13.78 3.56 3.21
CA GLY A 162 14.07 4.99 3.13
C GLY A 162 15.48 5.32 2.64
N ARG A 163 16.18 4.36 2.00
CA ARG A 163 17.56 4.53 1.50
C ARG A 163 17.55 5.13 0.11
N ALA A 164 17.41 6.45 0.04
CA ALA A 164 17.22 7.18 -1.22
C ALA A 164 18.27 6.84 -2.31
N GLU A 165 19.57 6.89 -2.00
CA GLU A 165 20.62 6.63 -3.01
C GLU A 165 20.57 5.20 -3.56
N THR A 166 20.42 4.21 -2.67
CA THR A 166 20.31 2.81 -3.07
C THR A 166 19.02 2.55 -3.85
N ALA A 167 17.90 3.13 -3.40
CA ALA A 167 16.63 3.08 -4.11
C ALA A 167 16.75 3.66 -5.54
N LEU A 168 17.50 4.76 -5.72
CA LEU A 168 17.77 5.34 -7.04
C LEU A 168 18.49 4.34 -7.95
N THR A 169 19.61 3.77 -7.51
CA THR A 169 20.37 2.80 -8.30
C THR A 169 19.50 1.62 -8.72
N HIS A 170 18.72 1.09 -7.78
CA HIS A 170 17.86 -0.06 -8.00
C HIS A 170 16.67 0.23 -8.93
N VAL A 171 16.02 1.40 -8.81
CA VAL A 171 14.91 1.78 -9.72
C VAL A 171 15.42 2.07 -11.13
N HIS A 172 16.59 2.71 -11.28
CA HIS A 172 17.21 2.89 -12.60
C HIS A 172 17.59 1.56 -13.25
N GLY A 173 18.13 0.62 -12.47
CA GLY A 173 18.41 -0.74 -12.91
C GLY A 173 17.14 -1.47 -13.37
N LEU A 174 16.07 -1.40 -12.58
CA LEU A 174 14.76 -1.95 -12.93
C LEU A 174 14.25 -1.39 -14.26
N LEU A 175 14.22 -0.06 -14.40
CA LEU A 175 13.71 0.60 -15.61
C LEU A 175 14.54 0.28 -16.86
N SER A 176 15.86 0.11 -16.70
CA SER A 176 16.73 -0.30 -17.79
C SER A 176 16.38 -1.70 -18.31
N ILE A 177 16.12 -2.65 -17.40
CA ILE A 177 15.73 -4.02 -17.75
C ILE A 177 14.31 -4.05 -18.33
N VAL A 178 13.37 -3.28 -17.77
CA VAL A 178 12.00 -3.15 -18.29
C VAL A 178 12.01 -2.55 -19.70
N SER A 179 12.83 -1.54 -19.94
CA SER A 179 13.02 -0.95 -21.28
C SER A 179 13.54 -2.00 -22.27
N ALA A 180 14.56 -2.78 -21.89
CA ALA A 180 15.07 -3.88 -22.70
C ALA A 180 14.01 -4.97 -23.01
N ALA A 181 13.04 -5.17 -22.11
CA ALA A 181 11.91 -6.08 -22.30
C ALA A 181 10.78 -5.51 -23.21
N GLY A 182 10.93 -4.29 -23.73
CA GLY A 182 9.95 -3.60 -24.57
C GLY A 182 9.11 -2.56 -23.82
N GLY A 183 9.54 -2.14 -22.63
CA GLY A 183 8.87 -1.13 -21.82
C GLY A 183 7.78 -1.67 -20.90
N PRO A 184 7.20 -0.82 -20.03
CA PRO A 184 6.23 -1.22 -19.02
C PRO A 184 4.91 -1.75 -19.60
N HIS A 185 4.59 -1.45 -20.86
CA HIS A 185 3.38 -1.94 -21.55
C HIS A 185 3.64 -3.13 -22.47
N SER A 186 4.85 -3.70 -22.45
CA SER A 186 5.20 -4.88 -23.26
C SER A 186 4.22 -6.02 -23.01
N GLU A 187 3.79 -6.68 -24.09
CA GLU A 187 2.94 -7.89 -24.04
C GLU A 187 3.63 -9.07 -23.35
N LYS A 188 4.97 -9.02 -23.24
CA LYS A 188 5.77 -10.02 -22.53
C LYS A 188 5.64 -9.94 -21.01
N LEU A 189 5.16 -8.81 -20.48
CA LEU A 189 4.96 -8.60 -19.05
C LEU A 189 3.52 -8.89 -18.68
N SER A 190 3.31 -9.73 -17.68
CA SER A 190 1.97 -9.95 -17.14
C SER A 190 1.43 -8.66 -16.49
N PRO A 191 0.09 -8.50 -16.39
CA PRO A 191 -0.52 -7.41 -15.65
C PRO A 191 -0.01 -7.28 -14.20
N HIS A 192 0.34 -8.40 -13.57
CA HIS A 192 0.87 -8.48 -12.20
C HIS A 192 2.23 -7.78 -12.10
N THR A 193 3.16 -8.17 -12.98
CA THR A 193 4.49 -7.57 -13.05
C THR A 193 4.42 -6.07 -13.34
N ARG A 194 3.51 -5.64 -14.23
CA ARG A 194 3.29 -4.22 -14.50
C ARG A 194 2.91 -3.44 -13.24
N ARG A 195 1.93 -3.92 -12.47
CA ARG A 195 1.54 -3.29 -11.19
C ARG A 195 2.70 -3.22 -10.20
N HIS A 196 3.50 -4.27 -10.11
CA HIS A 196 4.65 -4.28 -9.21
C HIS A 196 5.71 -3.25 -9.62
N ILE A 197 5.98 -3.10 -10.92
CA ILE A 197 6.86 -2.06 -11.45
C ILE A 197 6.33 -0.66 -11.08
N TYR A 198 5.03 -0.39 -11.25
CA TYR A 198 4.43 0.89 -10.90
C TYR A 198 4.46 1.18 -9.39
N LEU A 199 4.17 0.18 -8.55
CA LEU A 199 4.31 0.32 -7.09
C LEU A 199 5.75 0.68 -6.71
N THR A 200 6.73 0.01 -7.30
CA THR A 200 8.15 0.25 -7.03
C THR A 200 8.58 1.65 -7.46
N ASP A 201 8.12 2.13 -8.62
CA ASP A 201 8.37 3.50 -9.09
C ASP A 201 7.78 4.55 -8.13
N LEU A 202 6.55 4.34 -7.64
CA LEU A 202 5.91 5.23 -6.67
C LEU A 202 6.62 5.21 -5.30
N ALA A 203 7.01 4.04 -4.80
CA ALA A 203 7.77 3.95 -3.56
C ALA A 203 9.13 4.68 -3.67
N ALA A 204 9.82 4.50 -4.81
CA ALA A 204 11.08 5.17 -5.08
C ALA A 204 10.91 6.70 -5.17
N CYS A 205 9.86 7.20 -5.84
CA CYS A 205 9.66 8.65 -5.98
C CYS A 205 9.46 9.35 -4.64
N ILE A 206 8.79 8.69 -3.68
CA ILE A 206 8.62 9.17 -2.30
C ILE A 206 9.97 9.24 -1.60
N ALA A 207 10.76 8.17 -1.66
CA ALA A 207 12.09 8.13 -1.06
C ALA A 207 13.00 9.23 -1.63
N LEU A 208 12.97 9.41 -2.96
CA LEU A 208 13.81 10.33 -3.72
C LEU A 208 13.33 11.79 -3.72
N LYS A 209 12.12 12.09 -3.22
CA LYS A 209 11.46 13.40 -3.38
C LYS A 209 11.35 13.82 -4.86
N SER A 210 11.10 12.87 -5.75
CA SER A 210 11.06 13.10 -7.20
C SER A 210 9.65 12.94 -7.77
N LYS A 211 9.49 13.23 -9.07
CA LYS A 211 8.35 12.71 -9.83
C LYS A 211 8.49 11.20 -10.03
N PRO A 212 7.37 10.45 -10.13
CA PRO A 212 7.40 9.09 -10.68
C PRO A 212 8.07 9.11 -12.05
N LEU A 213 8.88 8.10 -12.34
CA LEU A 213 9.60 8.00 -13.61
C LEU A 213 8.71 7.39 -14.71
N LEU A 214 7.65 6.67 -14.31
CA LEU A 214 6.71 6.07 -15.23
C LEU A 214 5.41 6.87 -15.33
N THR A 215 4.92 7.01 -16.56
CA THR A 215 3.57 7.53 -16.81
C THR A 215 2.54 6.55 -16.26
N PRO A 216 1.52 7.01 -15.51
CA PRO A 216 0.47 6.15 -14.98
C PRO A 216 -0.16 5.26 -16.07
N ALA A 217 -0.31 3.96 -15.80
CA ALA A 217 -1.16 3.09 -16.61
C ALA A 217 -2.65 3.28 -16.31
N LEU A 218 -2.95 3.75 -15.10
CA LEU A 218 -4.31 3.98 -14.62
C LEU A 218 -4.74 5.42 -14.92
N ASP A 219 -6.01 5.59 -15.28
CA ASP A 219 -6.60 6.91 -15.48
C ASP A 219 -6.90 7.57 -14.13
N VAL A 220 -6.02 8.47 -13.70
CA VAL A 220 -6.18 9.22 -12.44
C VAL A 220 -7.15 10.39 -12.55
N SER A 221 -7.64 10.73 -13.75
CA SER A 221 -8.53 11.89 -13.96
C SER A 221 -9.96 11.66 -13.49
N ASN A 222 -10.34 10.39 -13.27
CA ASN A 222 -11.65 10.00 -12.77
C ASN A 222 -11.56 9.25 -11.43
N PRO A 223 -11.34 9.94 -10.29
CA PRO A 223 -11.23 9.31 -8.99
C PRO A 223 -12.49 8.53 -8.57
N GLU A 224 -13.69 8.94 -9.00
CA GLU A 224 -14.95 8.25 -8.65
C GLU A 224 -14.99 6.80 -9.15
N LYS A 225 -14.34 6.52 -10.29
CA LYS A 225 -14.19 5.15 -10.81
C LYS A 225 -13.47 4.23 -9.80
N TYR A 226 -12.49 4.77 -9.08
CA TYR A 226 -11.63 4.00 -8.19
C TYR A 226 -12.07 4.07 -6.73
N PHE A 227 -12.69 5.15 -6.30
CA PHE A 227 -13.04 5.37 -4.90
C PHE A 227 -14.54 5.27 -4.62
N ARG A 228 -15.38 5.11 -5.65
CA ARG A 228 -16.84 5.27 -5.59
C ARG A 228 -17.23 6.71 -5.24
N LYS A 229 -18.51 7.06 -5.38
CA LYS A 229 -18.98 8.39 -5.00
C LYS A 229 -18.86 8.60 -3.48
N PRO A 230 -18.40 9.78 -3.00
CA PRO A 230 -18.42 10.09 -1.58
C PRO A 230 -19.87 10.18 -1.07
N SER A 231 -20.06 9.87 0.22
CA SER A 231 -21.35 10.11 0.87
C SER A 231 -21.61 11.62 0.98
N VAL A 232 -22.87 12.03 1.21
CA VAL A 232 -23.24 13.45 1.34
C VAL A 232 -22.42 14.15 2.44
N LEU A 233 -22.27 13.51 3.60
CA LEU A 233 -21.48 14.03 4.72
C LEU A 233 -19.99 14.16 4.34
N THR A 234 -19.42 13.11 3.73
CA THR A 234 -18.02 13.12 3.28
C THR A 234 -17.78 14.23 2.24
N ALA A 235 -18.68 14.38 1.27
CA ALA A 235 -18.57 15.41 0.24
C ALA A 235 -18.70 16.82 0.83
N SER A 236 -19.62 17.01 1.78
CA SER A 236 -19.77 18.26 2.52
C SER A 236 -18.51 18.62 3.30
N HIS A 237 -18.00 17.68 4.10
CA HIS A 237 -16.78 17.85 4.88
C HIS A 237 -15.57 18.16 4.00
N ALA A 238 -15.37 17.40 2.92
CA ALA A 238 -14.25 17.60 2.01
C ALA A 238 -14.32 18.96 1.30
N ARG A 239 -15.50 19.44 0.90
CA ARG A 239 -15.67 20.80 0.34
C ARG A 239 -15.31 21.88 1.35
N THR A 240 -15.77 21.76 2.60
CA THR A 240 -15.43 22.72 3.66
C THR A 240 -13.93 22.75 3.94
N PHE A 241 -13.28 21.58 3.95
CA PHE A 241 -11.82 21.47 4.06
C PHE A 241 -11.11 22.17 2.89
N GLY A 242 -11.52 21.90 1.65
CA GLY A 242 -10.99 22.55 0.46
C GLY A 242 -11.14 24.07 0.48
N ALA A 243 -12.33 24.57 0.83
CA ALA A 243 -12.58 26.01 0.95
C ALA A 243 -11.69 26.68 1.99
N ARG A 244 -11.50 26.06 3.17
CA ARG A 244 -10.57 26.54 4.21
C ARG A 244 -9.13 26.58 3.69
N LEU A 245 -8.68 25.54 3.00
CA LEU A 245 -7.35 25.50 2.39
C LEU A 245 -7.17 26.58 1.33
N TYR A 246 -8.14 26.74 0.43
CA TYR A 246 -8.08 27.76 -0.63
C TYR A 246 -8.03 29.16 -0.02
N ASN A 247 -8.90 29.47 0.94
CA ASN A 247 -8.93 30.78 1.58
C ASN A 247 -7.63 31.09 2.33
N TYR A 248 -6.97 30.08 2.91
CA TYR A 248 -5.71 30.26 3.63
C TYR A 248 -4.49 30.37 2.69
N THR A 249 -4.46 29.58 1.61
CA THR A 249 -3.26 29.42 0.76
C THR A 249 -3.37 30.11 -0.61
N ASN A 250 -4.56 30.52 -1.02
CA ASN A 250 -4.91 30.98 -2.36
C ASN A 250 -4.45 30.03 -3.48
N SER A 251 -4.47 28.72 -3.22
CA SER A 251 -3.93 27.69 -4.12
C SER A 251 -5.00 26.70 -4.59
N THR A 252 -4.99 26.38 -5.89
CA THR A 252 -5.83 25.35 -6.52
C THR A 252 -5.43 23.92 -6.12
N LEU A 253 -4.31 23.73 -5.42
CA LEU A 253 -3.99 22.45 -4.77
C LEU A 253 -5.00 22.07 -3.69
N SER A 254 -5.81 23.02 -3.21
CA SER A 254 -6.95 22.73 -2.35
C SER A 254 -7.92 21.73 -2.98
N ASP A 255 -8.24 21.83 -4.28
CA ASP A 255 -9.10 20.88 -4.99
C ASP A 255 -8.49 19.47 -5.05
N HIS A 256 -7.16 19.40 -5.23
CA HIS A 256 -6.44 18.12 -5.15
C HIS A 256 -6.50 17.54 -3.75
N ALA A 257 -6.35 18.37 -2.71
CA ALA A 257 -6.44 17.95 -1.32
C ALA A 257 -7.85 17.43 -0.96
N VAL A 258 -8.91 18.02 -1.53
CA VAL A 258 -10.28 17.49 -1.44
C VAL A 258 -10.34 16.07 -2.01
N ASN A 259 -9.83 15.87 -3.23
CA ASN A 259 -9.83 14.56 -3.88
C ASN A 259 -9.08 13.49 -3.08
N VAL A 260 -7.94 13.86 -2.52
CA VAL A 260 -7.16 12.98 -1.64
C VAL A 260 -7.93 12.66 -0.37
N LEU A 261 -8.53 13.65 0.31
CA LEU A 261 -9.22 13.44 1.58
C LEU A 261 -10.38 12.45 1.45
N TRP A 262 -11.28 12.67 0.49
CA TRP A 262 -12.44 11.77 0.35
C TRP A 262 -12.03 10.41 -0.25
N GLY A 263 -11.00 10.38 -1.11
CA GLY A 263 -10.42 9.15 -1.63
C GLY A 263 -9.84 8.28 -0.52
N LEU A 264 -9.03 8.88 0.37
CA LEU A 264 -8.45 8.25 1.55
C LEU A 264 -9.55 7.62 2.42
N ARG A 265 -10.59 8.39 2.75
CA ARG A 265 -11.74 7.90 3.52
C ARG A 265 -12.42 6.71 2.82
N ASN A 266 -12.77 6.85 1.55
CA ASN A 266 -13.54 5.82 0.85
C ASN A 266 -12.74 4.52 0.67
N VAL A 267 -11.44 4.61 0.38
CA VAL A 267 -10.57 3.42 0.30
C VAL A 267 -10.41 2.78 1.68
N SER A 268 -10.29 3.56 2.76
CA SER A 268 -10.32 3.02 4.13
C SER A 268 -11.63 2.31 4.46
N LYS A 269 -12.78 2.88 4.04
CA LYS A 269 -14.10 2.25 4.24
C LYS A 269 -14.22 0.92 3.49
N ILE A 270 -13.67 0.85 2.27
CA ILE A 270 -13.59 -0.40 1.51
C ILE A 270 -12.73 -1.42 2.26
N LEU A 271 -11.57 -1.02 2.78
CA LEU A 271 -10.71 -1.91 3.57
C LEU A 271 -11.39 -2.42 4.85
N GLU A 272 -12.11 -1.56 5.57
CA GLU A 272 -12.93 -1.96 6.72
C GLU A 272 -14.02 -2.96 6.31
N ALA A 273 -14.73 -2.69 5.21
CA ALA A 273 -15.77 -3.59 4.68
C ALA A 273 -15.20 -4.97 4.31
N ILE A 274 -13.98 -5.01 3.75
CA ILE A 274 -13.23 -6.23 3.44
C ILE A 274 -12.89 -7.01 4.72
N ARG A 275 -12.32 -6.34 5.72
CA ARG A 275 -11.98 -6.95 7.02
C ARG A 275 -13.21 -7.50 7.74
N ASN A 276 -14.35 -6.85 7.59
CA ASN A 276 -15.63 -7.27 8.16
C ASN A 276 -16.34 -8.34 7.30
N GLY A 277 -15.77 -8.77 6.17
CA GLY A 277 -16.35 -9.78 5.29
C GLY A 277 -17.57 -9.32 4.48
N THR A 278 -17.84 -8.02 4.42
CA THR A 278 -18.97 -7.42 3.69
C THR A 278 -18.61 -7.01 2.26
N GLU A 279 -17.32 -6.96 1.93
CA GLU A 279 -16.80 -6.66 0.60
C GLU A 279 -15.67 -7.64 0.25
N GLN A 280 -15.50 -7.93 -1.03
CA GLN A 280 -14.39 -8.75 -1.51
C GLN A 280 -13.17 -7.88 -1.80
N LEU A 281 -12.00 -8.38 -1.39
CA LEU A 281 -10.73 -7.64 -1.51
C LEU A 281 -10.30 -7.44 -2.97
N ASP A 282 -10.31 -8.51 -3.76
CA ASP A 282 -9.84 -8.52 -5.14
C ASP A 282 -10.72 -9.47 -5.98
N THR A 283 -10.79 -9.21 -7.29
CA THR A 283 -11.46 -10.13 -8.21
C THR A 283 -10.46 -11.18 -8.73
N PRO A 284 -10.92 -12.30 -9.31
CA PRO A 284 -10.03 -13.28 -9.92
C PRO A 284 -9.28 -12.75 -11.16
N SER A 285 -9.82 -11.75 -11.85
CA SER A 285 -9.21 -11.23 -13.08
C SER A 285 -8.28 -10.07 -12.79
N ALA A 286 -7.02 -10.22 -13.19
CA ALA A 286 -6.03 -9.15 -13.10
C ALA A 286 -6.37 -7.91 -13.95
N THR A 287 -7.38 -7.95 -14.83
CA THR A 287 -7.80 -6.78 -15.62
C THR A 287 -8.87 -5.93 -14.94
N ASP A 288 -9.53 -6.47 -13.91
CA ASP A 288 -10.53 -5.71 -13.17
C ASP A 288 -9.84 -4.74 -12.19
N ILE A 289 -10.62 -3.78 -11.67
CA ILE A 289 -10.16 -2.83 -10.66
C ILE A 289 -9.87 -3.59 -9.36
N GLN A 290 -8.60 -3.79 -9.05
CA GLN A 290 -8.14 -4.41 -7.81
C GLN A 290 -8.13 -3.39 -6.67
N PHE A 291 -8.10 -3.83 -5.42
CA PHE A 291 -7.94 -2.91 -4.28
C PHE A 291 -6.61 -2.13 -4.40
N THR A 292 -5.55 -2.80 -4.85
CA THR A 292 -4.26 -2.15 -5.14
C THR A 292 -4.36 -1.04 -6.18
N ASP A 293 -5.20 -1.16 -7.21
CA ASP A 293 -5.36 -0.12 -8.22
C ASP A 293 -5.99 1.13 -7.61
N ARG A 294 -6.90 0.96 -6.64
CA ARG A 294 -7.48 2.07 -5.87
C ARG A 294 -6.38 2.76 -5.05
N VAL A 295 -5.57 1.99 -4.33
CA VAL A 295 -4.46 2.56 -3.55
C VAL A 295 -3.44 3.26 -4.45
N GLU A 296 -3.10 2.70 -5.62
CA GLU A 296 -2.18 3.33 -6.58
C GLU A 296 -2.70 4.69 -7.07
N VAL A 297 -3.99 4.77 -7.46
CA VAL A 297 -4.60 6.04 -7.88
C VAL A 297 -4.53 7.06 -6.74
N LEU A 298 -4.75 6.64 -5.50
CA LEU A 298 -4.64 7.52 -4.35
C LEU A 298 -3.20 8.02 -4.12
N GLU A 299 -2.20 7.15 -4.22
CA GLU A 299 -0.77 7.53 -4.14
C GLU A 299 -0.41 8.57 -5.20
N ARG A 300 -0.90 8.40 -6.42
CA ARG A 300 -0.68 9.34 -7.52
C ARG A 300 -1.37 10.69 -7.29
N LEU A 301 -2.57 10.70 -6.72
CA LEU A 301 -3.28 11.94 -6.36
C LEU A 301 -2.63 12.67 -5.19
N VAL A 302 -1.95 11.94 -4.30
CA VAL A 302 -1.19 12.52 -3.18
C VAL A 302 0.10 13.18 -3.65
N HIS A 303 0.73 12.70 -4.72
CA HIS A 303 2.03 13.19 -5.22
C HIS A 303 2.08 14.72 -5.43
N PRO A 304 1.13 15.35 -6.14
CA PRO A 304 1.12 16.81 -6.32
C PRO A 304 1.08 17.61 -5.02
N LEU A 305 0.57 17.05 -3.91
CA LEU A 305 0.45 17.78 -2.64
C LEU A 305 1.79 17.98 -1.94
N TRP A 306 2.75 17.08 -2.15
CA TRP A 306 4.05 17.15 -1.46
C TRP A 306 5.23 17.40 -2.37
N TYR A 307 5.09 17.12 -3.67
CA TYR A 307 6.15 17.36 -4.63
C TYR A 307 6.22 18.84 -5.01
N ILE A 308 7.43 19.42 -4.97
CA ILE A 308 7.68 20.80 -5.38
C ILE A 308 8.31 20.76 -6.77
N GLU A 309 7.54 21.13 -7.79
CA GLU A 309 8.02 21.17 -9.18
C GLU A 309 8.98 22.33 -9.43
N ASN A 310 8.64 23.52 -8.91
CA ASN A 310 9.46 24.71 -9.04
C ASN A 310 9.89 25.21 -7.66
N PRO A 311 11.17 25.03 -7.27
CA PRO A 311 11.69 25.53 -5.99
C PRO A 311 11.57 27.05 -5.80
N ALA A 312 11.46 27.82 -6.89
CA ALA A 312 11.26 29.27 -6.81
C ALA A 312 9.82 29.67 -6.41
N SER A 313 8.87 28.74 -6.50
CA SER A 313 7.48 28.93 -6.09
C SER A 313 7.01 27.72 -5.28
N PRO A 314 7.55 27.53 -4.06
CA PRO A 314 7.20 26.39 -3.25
C PRO A 314 5.74 26.49 -2.79
N GLN A 315 5.04 25.36 -2.84
CA GLN A 315 3.70 25.26 -2.27
C GLN A 315 3.72 25.46 -0.74
N HIS A 316 2.60 25.94 -0.21
CA HIS A 316 2.45 26.14 1.23
C HIS A 316 2.74 24.85 2.03
N PRO A 317 3.49 24.91 3.16
CA PRO A 317 3.86 23.75 3.98
C PRO A 317 2.72 22.81 4.37
N ILE A 318 1.49 23.34 4.51
CA ILE A 318 0.30 22.54 4.83
C ILE A 318 0.02 21.44 3.79
N PHE A 319 0.24 21.71 2.50
CA PHE A 319 0.04 20.71 1.45
C PHE A 319 1.07 19.60 1.56
N GLN A 320 2.34 19.96 1.79
CA GLN A 320 3.43 19.00 1.91
C GLN A 320 3.25 18.07 3.11
N THR A 321 2.94 18.65 4.27
CA THR A 321 2.70 17.90 5.50
C THR A 321 1.46 17.02 5.40
N PHE A 322 0.39 17.51 4.77
CA PHE A 322 -0.79 16.70 4.48
C PHE A 322 -0.48 15.54 3.51
N GLY A 323 0.23 15.81 2.42
CA GLY A 323 0.60 14.81 1.43
C GLY A 323 1.50 13.71 2.01
N TRP A 324 2.55 14.07 2.76
CA TRP A 324 3.39 13.07 3.43
C TRP A 324 2.64 12.29 4.51
N THR A 325 1.73 12.91 5.25
CA THR A 325 0.88 12.19 6.22
C THR A 325 -0.03 11.19 5.50
N CYS A 326 -0.59 11.57 4.35
CA CYS A 326 -1.36 10.66 3.52
C CYS A 326 -0.51 9.48 3.05
N CYS A 327 0.75 9.70 2.64
CA CYS A 327 1.66 8.59 2.32
C CYS A 327 1.85 7.65 3.52
N ILE A 328 2.14 8.18 4.72
CA ILE A 328 2.27 7.36 5.94
C ILE A 328 1.00 6.53 6.16
N TYR A 329 -0.18 7.17 6.06
CA TYR A 329 -1.45 6.48 6.24
C TYR A 329 -1.66 5.39 5.17
N ILE A 330 -1.38 5.69 3.89
CA ILE A 330 -1.49 4.72 2.80
C ILE A 330 -0.60 3.51 3.08
N TYR A 331 0.67 3.72 3.38
CA TYR A 331 1.60 2.60 3.55
C TYR A 331 1.35 1.81 4.83
N THR A 332 0.98 2.45 5.94
CA THR A 332 0.75 1.75 7.22
C THR A 332 -0.65 1.15 7.36
N ILE A 333 -1.68 1.83 6.85
CA ILE A 333 -3.09 1.42 7.02
C ILE A 333 -3.61 0.74 5.77
N LEU A 334 -3.46 1.36 4.60
CA LEU A 334 -4.04 0.85 3.34
C LEU A 334 -3.19 -0.22 2.65
N ARG A 335 -1.90 -0.31 2.97
CA ARG A 335 -1.01 -1.39 2.51
C ARG A 335 -0.56 -2.31 3.64
N GLU A 336 -0.97 -2.01 4.88
CA GLU A 336 -0.63 -2.77 6.08
C GLU A 336 0.87 -3.05 6.22
N LEU A 337 1.71 -2.12 5.76
CA LEU A 337 3.15 -2.25 5.92
C LEU A 337 3.57 -1.93 7.37
N PRO A 338 4.73 -2.45 7.79
CA PRO A 338 5.30 -2.14 9.09
C PRO A 338 5.36 -0.63 9.35
N LYS A 339 4.97 -0.19 10.55
CA LYS A 339 5.00 1.25 10.88
C LYS A 339 6.44 1.75 11.07
N GLU A 340 7.36 0.84 11.40
CA GLU A 340 8.79 1.03 11.65
C GLU A 340 9.61 1.06 10.35
N LEU A 341 8.98 0.91 9.17
CA LEU A 341 9.69 1.07 7.91
C LEU A 341 10.42 2.41 7.86
N GLY A 342 11.68 2.40 7.39
CA GLY A 342 12.52 3.58 7.30
C GLY A 342 11.88 4.72 6.50
N MET A 343 11.07 4.40 5.48
CA MET A 343 10.30 5.38 4.71
C MET A 343 9.29 6.14 5.59
N ASN A 344 8.57 5.48 6.49
CA ASN A 344 7.58 6.13 7.36
C ASN A 344 8.26 7.05 8.38
N ILE A 345 9.37 6.59 8.97
CA ILE A 345 10.19 7.39 9.89
C ILE A 345 10.73 8.63 9.17
N MET A 346 11.25 8.45 7.96
CA MET A 346 11.78 9.52 7.12
C MET A 346 10.69 10.53 6.72
N LEU A 347 9.47 10.08 6.40
CA LEU A 347 8.34 10.98 6.14
C LEU A 347 7.93 11.77 7.38
N ALA A 348 7.85 11.13 8.56
CA ALA A 348 7.57 11.84 9.81
C ALA A 348 8.64 12.91 10.08
N ASN A 349 9.92 12.58 9.90
CA ASN A 349 10.99 13.57 10.07
C ASN A 349 10.88 14.76 9.10
N ARG A 350 10.47 14.53 7.84
CA ARG A 350 10.19 15.60 6.86
C ARG A 350 9.06 16.51 7.35
N ILE A 351 7.97 15.93 7.84
CA ILE A 351 6.82 16.67 8.39
C ILE A 351 7.26 17.53 9.57
N LYS A 352 7.99 16.96 10.54
CA LYS A 352 8.55 17.69 11.68
C LYS A 352 9.39 18.88 11.20
N THR A 353 10.40 18.63 10.39
CA THR A 353 11.33 19.67 9.91
C THR A 353 10.59 20.79 9.17
N THR A 354 9.60 20.44 8.35
CA THR A 354 8.79 21.42 7.61
C THR A 354 7.89 22.24 8.53
N LEU A 355 7.31 21.65 9.59
CA LEU A 355 6.51 22.37 10.57
C LEU A 355 7.37 23.26 11.48
N GLU A 356 8.54 22.80 11.90
CA GLU A 356 9.50 23.60 12.69
C GLU A 356 10.00 24.82 11.92
N ALA A 357 10.19 24.70 10.60
CA ALA A 357 10.56 25.81 9.74
C ALA A 357 9.38 26.74 9.37
N CYS A 358 8.14 26.39 9.73
CA CYS A 358 6.96 27.17 9.38
C CYS A 358 6.77 28.33 10.37
N GLN A 359 6.95 29.57 9.89
CA GLN A 359 6.80 30.78 10.70
C GLN A 359 5.39 30.92 11.28
N ASP A 360 4.36 30.48 10.53
CA ASP A 360 2.96 30.57 10.90
C ASP A 360 2.41 29.30 11.55
N LEU A 361 3.27 28.46 12.15
CA LEU A 361 2.84 27.19 12.75
C LEU A 361 1.69 27.36 13.75
N ASN A 362 1.72 28.39 14.60
CA ASN A 362 0.63 28.62 15.56
C ASN A 362 -0.69 29.01 14.86
N VAL A 363 -0.62 29.76 13.76
CA VAL A 363 -1.80 30.10 12.95
C VAL A 363 -2.36 28.85 12.29
N LEU A 364 -1.48 27.98 11.77
CA LEU A 364 -1.89 26.67 11.25
C LEU A 364 -2.55 25.81 12.31
N LEU A 365 -1.94 25.68 13.49
CA LEU A 365 -2.49 24.94 14.62
C LEU A 365 -3.88 25.46 15.03
N ALA A 366 -4.09 26.77 15.01
CA ALA A 366 -5.38 27.37 15.31
C ALA A 366 -6.41 27.16 14.18
N THR A 367 -5.99 27.26 12.93
CA THR A 367 -6.87 27.26 11.75
C THR A 367 -7.27 25.86 11.31
N PHE A 368 -6.38 24.88 11.43
CA PHE A 368 -6.52 23.50 10.93
C PHE A 368 -6.35 22.46 12.04
N GLN A 369 -7.00 22.69 13.19
CA GLN A 369 -6.90 21.84 14.38
C GLN A 369 -7.22 20.37 14.10
N ASP A 370 -8.27 20.11 13.33
CA ASP A 370 -8.74 18.79 12.91
C ASP A 370 -7.70 18.04 12.09
N LEU A 371 -7.20 18.67 11.03
CA LEU A 371 -6.16 18.10 10.17
C LEU A 371 -4.87 17.87 10.97
N LEU A 372 -4.39 18.89 11.69
CA LEU A 372 -3.09 18.83 12.34
C LEU A 372 -3.09 17.85 13.52
N LEU A 373 -4.19 17.75 14.26
CA LEU A 373 -4.32 16.72 15.29
C LEU A 373 -4.21 15.32 14.67
N TRP A 374 -4.93 15.06 13.58
CA TRP A 374 -4.82 13.80 12.84
C TRP A 374 -3.37 13.54 12.37
N GLN A 375 -2.70 14.56 11.79
CA GLN A 375 -1.29 14.44 11.39
C GLN A 375 -0.38 14.10 12.57
N MET A 376 -0.54 14.75 13.72
CA MET A 376 0.33 14.50 14.89
C MET A 376 0.20 13.06 15.39
N PHE A 377 -1.01 12.50 15.42
CA PHE A 377 -1.22 11.10 15.83
C PHE A 377 -0.66 10.10 14.81
N ILE A 378 -0.90 10.32 13.51
CA ILE A 378 -0.37 9.44 12.46
C ILE A 378 1.17 9.48 12.45
N CYS A 379 1.76 10.68 12.51
CA CYS A 379 3.21 10.85 12.49
C CYS A 379 3.85 10.37 13.79
N GLY A 380 3.28 10.69 14.94
CA GLY A 380 3.78 10.25 16.24
C GLY A 380 3.82 8.72 16.38
N ARG A 381 2.91 8.00 15.72
CA ARG A 381 2.89 6.53 15.70
C ARG A 381 4.10 5.92 14.97
N VAL A 382 4.61 6.59 13.94
CA VAL A 382 5.69 6.07 13.07
C VAL A 382 7.04 6.76 13.31
N ALA A 383 7.04 7.90 13.99
CA ALA A 383 8.25 8.67 14.25
C ALA A 383 9.27 7.88 15.08
N ASP A 384 10.54 8.19 14.84
CA ASP A 384 11.63 7.75 15.70
C ASP A 384 11.44 8.28 17.14
N PHE A 385 11.98 7.58 18.13
CA PHE A 385 11.90 7.97 19.53
C PHE A 385 12.33 9.43 19.76
N ARG A 386 13.32 9.94 19.02
CA ARG A 386 13.81 11.32 19.15
C ARG A 386 12.83 12.38 18.64
N ASP A 387 12.00 12.03 17.66
CA ASP A 387 11.08 12.96 16.99
C ASP A 387 9.65 12.89 17.57
N ARG A 388 9.28 11.78 18.22
CA ARG A 388 7.96 11.62 18.89
C ARG A 388 7.57 12.78 19.82
N PRO A 389 8.46 13.32 20.68
CA PRO A 389 8.10 14.41 21.59
C PRO A 389 7.56 15.66 20.87
N PHE A 390 8.06 15.96 19.67
CA PHE A 390 7.57 17.08 18.88
C PHE A 390 6.08 16.93 18.53
N PHE A 391 5.69 15.76 18.01
CA PHE A 391 4.31 15.48 17.61
C PHE A 391 3.37 15.47 18.82
N VAL A 392 3.79 14.86 19.92
CA VAL A 392 3.04 14.86 21.18
C VAL A 392 2.83 16.30 21.66
N GLN A 393 3.88 17.13 21.67
CA GLN A 393 3.77 18.51 22.12
C GLN A 393 2.78 19.33 21.28
N GLN A 394 2.81 19.20 19.94
CA GLN A 394 1.85 19.93 19.10
C GLN A 394 0.42 19.40 19.26
N ALA A 395 0.23 18.08 19.42
CA ALA A 395 -1.08 17.49 19.69
C ALA A 395 -1.64 18.00 21.02
N THR A 396 -0.83 18.02 22.08
CA THR A 396 -1.21 18.54 23.40
C THR A 396 -1.66 19.99 23.32
N LYS A 397 -0.97 20.86 22.57
CA LYS A 397 -1.40 22.25 22.38
C LYS A 397 -2.81 22.35 21.79
N ILE A 398 -3.11 21.56 20.75
CA ILE A 398 -4.44 21.54 20.12
C ILE A 398 -5.50 21.06 21.13
N LEU A 399 -5.22 19.97 21.84
CA LEU A 399 -6.14 19.40 22.82
C LEU A 399 -6.43 20.37 23.98
N MET A 400 -5.41 21.05 24.50
CA MET A 400 -5.57 22.06 25.54
C MET A 400 -6.42 23.25 25.08
N ILE A 401 -6.20 23.76 23.86
CA ILE A 401 -7.02 24.84 23.28
C ILE A 401 -8.49 24.41 23.16
N ARG A 402 -8.73 23.15 22.81
CA ARG A 402 -10.07 22.57 22.70
C ARG A 402 -10.67 22.15 24.04
N LYS A 403 -9.90 22.22 25.13
CA LYS A 403 -10.28 21.73 26.47
C LYS A 403 -10.71 20.26 26.47
N ILE A 404 -10.00 19.44 25.68
CA ILE A 404 -10.26 18.01 25.56
C ILE A 404 -9.21 17.26 26.36
N GLU A 405 -9.66 16.54 27.39
CA GLU A 405 -8.80 15.76 28.29
C GLU A 405 -9.21 14.28 28.33
N ASN A 406 -10.47 13.98 28.00
CA ASN A 406 -11.02 12.64 28.05
C ASN A 406 -10.47 11.76 26.89
N PRO A 407 -9.96 10.54 27.16
CA PRO A 407 -9.44 9.65 26.12
C PRO A 407 -10.42 9.31 24.98
N GLU A 408 -11.69 9.11 25.28
CA GLU A 408 -12.74 8.82 24.29
C GLU A 408 -12.99 10.04 23.40
N GLU A 409 -13.07 11.23 23.98
CA GLU A 409 -13.18 12.47 23.22
C GLU A 409 -11.96 12.71 22.34
N ILE A 410 -10.73 12.46 22.84
CA ILE A 410 -9.49 12.54 22.07
C ILE A 410 -9.57 11.62 20.84
N MET A 411 -10.02 10.38 21.02
CA MET A 411 -10.21 9.43 19.93
C MET A 411 -11.28 9.89 18.95
N ALA A 412 -12.41 10.39 19.43
CA ALA A 412 -13.49 10.91 18.61
C ALA A 412 -13.01 12.10 17.76
N VAL A 413 -12.32 13.09 18.34
CA VAL A 413 -11.86 14.27 17.59
C VAL A 413 -10.69 13.98 16.64
N THR A 414 -9.84 13.02 16.98
CA THR A 414 -8.71 12.64 16.12
C THR A 414 -9.19 11.86 14.90
N THR A 415 -10.23 11.02 15.08
CA THR A 415 -10.81 10.25 13.98
C THR A 415 -11.77 11.08 13.11
N ALA A 416 -12.36 12.14 13.67
CA ALA A 416 -13.32 13.02 12.99
C ALA A 416 -12.82 13.59 11.65
N PHE A 417 -11.51 13.81 11.50
CA PHE A 417 -10.95 14.33 10.24
C PHE A 417 -11.17 13.38 9.06
N LEU A 418 -11.03 12.06 9.25
CA LEU A 418 -11.32 11.07 8.22
C LEU A 418 -12.75 10.53 8.31
N TRP A 419 -13.37 10.60 9.47
CA TRP A 419 -14.65 9.97 9.79
C TRP A 419 -15.60 10.97 10.47
N PRO A 420 -16.02 12.04 9.78
CA PRO A 420 -16.90 13.06 10.37
C PRO A 420 -18.19 12.46 10.93
N GLU A 421 -18.72 11.41 10.31
CA GLU A 421 -19.92 10.70 10.76
C GLU A 421 -19.79 10.05 12.16
N ARG A 422 -18.59 9.59 12.53
CA ARG A 422 -18.38 8.96 13.85
C ARG A 422 -18.40 10.00 14.97
N TYR A 423 -17.99 11.22 14.65
CA TYR A 423 -18.01 12.33 15.60
C TYR A 423 -19.41 12.89 15.81
N GLU A 424 -20.23 12.96 14.75
CA GLU A 424 -21.64 13.36 14.87
C GLU A 424 -22.42 12.37 15.75
N GLY A 425 -22.21 11.06 15.57
CA GLY A 425 -22.82 10.01 16.40
C GLY A 425 -22.42 10.11 17.87
N PHE A 426 -21.12 10.28 18.16
CA PHE A 426 -20.64 10.48 19.54
C PHE A 426 -21.28 11.73 20.19
N ARG A 427 -21.40 12.85 19.45
CA ARG A 427 -22.04 14.05 20.00
C ARG A 427 -23.53 13.86 20.29
N SER A 428 -24.25 13.09 19.48
CA SER A 428 -25.66 12.78 19.77
C SER A 428 -25.79 11.91 21.02
N GLU A 429 -24.98 10.87 21.16
CA GLU A 429 -25.02 9.96 22.32
C GLU A 429 -24.74 10.71 23.63
N VAL A 430 -23.71 11.55 23.65
CA VAL A 430 -23.36 12.38 24.81
C VAL A 430 -24.50 13.34 25.17
N ASN A 431 -25.11 14.00 24.19
CA ASN A 431 -26.21 14.94 24.45
C ASN A 431 -27.47 14.22 24.98
N ASP A 432 -27.73 13.00 24.51
CA ASP A 432 -28.88 12.20 24.96
C ASP A 432 -28.68 11.70 26.40
N GLU A 433 -27.45 11.32 26.78
CA GLU A 433 -27.11 10.89 28.14
C GLU A 433 -27.24 12.03 29.16
N PHE A 434 -26.73 13.22 28.84
CA PHE A 434 -26.89 14.42 29.70
C PHE A 434 -28.31 15.00 29.69
N GLY A 435 -29.06 14.84 28.59
CA GLY A 435 -30.46 15.23 28.49
C GLY A 435 -31.40 14.35 29.33
N ALA A 436 -31.07 13.06 29.47
CA ALA A 436 -31.82 12.12 30.30
C ALA A 436 -31.63 12.35 31.81
N GLU A 437 -30.44 12.77 32.26
CA GLU A 437 -30.19 13.09 33.67
C GLU A 437 -30.86 14.40 34.13
N ALA A 438 -30.98 15.39 33.23
CA ALA A 438 -31.67 16.66 33.53
C ALA A 438 -33.20 16.54 33.57
N GLY A 439 -33.77 15.45 33.06
CA GLY A 439 -35.22 15.19 33.03
C GLY A 439 -35.79 14.47 34.26
N ASN A 440 -34.95 14.10 35.23
CA ASN A 440 -35.37 13.33 36.42
C ASN A 440 -35.29 14.09 37.74
N SER A 441 -35.03 15.40 37.72
CA SER A 441 -35.15 16.28 38.89
C SER A 441 -36.52 16.97 38.93
N ASP A 442 -37.57 16.16 39.03
CA ASP A 442 -38.92 16.62 39.38
C ASP A 442 -38.90 16.97 40.90
N PHE A 443 -38.41 18.16 41.22
CA PHE A 443 -38.52 18.74 42.56
C PHE A 443 -39.97 19.18 42.75
N SER A 444 -40.76 18.27 43.31
CA SER A 444 -42.10 18.53 43.84
C SER A 444 -42.10 19.78 44.72
N GLU A 445 -42.91 20.77 44.33
CA GLU A 445 -43.32 21.89 45.15
C GLU A 445 -43.93 21.40 46.46
N GLY A 446 -43.25 21.67 47.57
CA GLY A 446 -43.82 21.64 48.91
C GLY A 446 -44.28 23.05 49.28
N VAL A 447 -45.54 23.36 48.99
CA VAL A 447 -46.27 24.48 49.60
C VAL A 447 -46.71 24.01 50.99
N GLU A 448 -46.13 24.58 52.05
CA GLU A 448 -46.70 24.54 53.39
C GLU A 448 -46.87 25.96 53.93
N GLU A 449 -48.14 26.32 54.14
CA GLU A 449 -48.60 27.39 55.01
C GLU A 449 -48.15 27.12 56.46
N TYR A 450 -47.74 28.16 57.20
CA TYR A 450 -48.44 28.72 58.37
C TYR A 450 -47.54 29.62 59.24
N ASN A 451 -48.11 30.79 59.58
CA ASN A 451 -47.79 31.78 60.62
C ASN A 451 -46.60 32.73 60.46
#